data_AF-A0A812KJ99-F1
#
_entry.id   AF-A0A812KJ99-F1
#
_cell.length_a   1.000
_cell.length_b   1.000
_cell.length_c   1.000
_cell.angle_alpha   90.00
_cell.angle_beta   90.00
_cell.angle_gamma   90.00
#
_symmetry.space_group_name_H-M   'P 1'
#
loop_
_entity.id
_entity.type
_entity.pdbx_description
1 polymer ?
#
loop_
_entity_poly.entity_id
_entity_poly.type
_entity_poly.pdbx_seq_one_letter_code
_entity_poly.pdbx_strand_id
1 'polypeptide(L)'
;MLLAKPELYQDLWADARMAEVVQYLRGSKSLELASSWKNPFKVEWHRLVEYAIRKSKSNELIITCGWYTPQKMKSELGFDKRDKYERNKLEYWVEEMTKGQLKLLQEEYMQQKLQMSCDIDPLAEPGDGNMDLADCKDNGSSDTDTCSECNEDSDSESQTTPKKGRKNKKATKAIENAGTVLNQLLRIQARVDICAEKLEKLSGFYVKYTPIFSWALPRALATMNGYASSLSGYHDEIAEIKSSYTASRKTICQKSLERLRDIVRETEKTCARFIMEETKLKRTLLKPPSKKDLTANDEGSQAKRQRSAGPVARSIAECVAAWQEDLTNSFDNGLVAWSDIFCETPHVLIVRVAFATFAALVKSVVLADSDFLRAGAFEKRLDYFYGNLKQWAKQNHQYLHMTALTKDQLGADTTLLAKYLQTLYGCVLADCGIEEESFLEVIYDGLVAINKFMSSIYHQPLWVEAVDAGQIADLGMDFMKAFNHAAAESLNLGVPRFKIMPKFHFFAHLVHYMRKACSKGDPSLNVLAYSCQLDEDFIGRISGQSRQVSIRTVHERSIQRYFLNLGLRW
;
A
#
# COMPACT_ATOMS: atom_id res chain seq x y z
N MET A 1 33.75 -25.57 -0.71
CA MET A 1 34.68 -26.34 0.17
C MET A 1 34.26 -26.37 1.66
N LEU A 2 33.00 -26.05 2.03
CA LEU A 2 32.46 -26.16 3.41
C LEU A 2 31.16 -26.98 3.49
N LEU A 3 30.86 -27.81 2.49
CA LEU A 3 29.70 -28.70 2.48
C LEU A 3 30.13 -30.10 2.05
N ALA A 4 30.49 -30.94 3.04
CA ALA A 4 30.43 -32.40 3.00
C ALA A 4 31.21 -32.98 4.20
N LYS A 5 30.65 -32.85 5.41
CA LYS A 5 30.94 -33.82 6.47
C LYS A 5 29.64 -34.57 6.76
N PRO A 6 29.43 -35.76 6.17
CA PRO A 6 28.27 -36.62 6.46
C PRO A 6 28.09 -36.90 7.95
N GLU A 7 29.19 -36.87 8.70
CA GLU A 7 29.28 -37.06 10.14
C GLU A 7 28.43 -36.05 10.94
N LEU A 8 28.35 -34.78 10.49
CA LEU A 8 27.55 -33.76 11.19
C LEU A 8 26.03 -33.98 11.04
N TYR A 9 25.62 -34.71 10.00
CA TYR A 9 24.21 -35.01 9.69
C TYR A 9 23.77 -36.36 10.24
N GLN A 10 24.69 -37.34 10.34
CA GLN A 10 24.42 -38.60 11.03
C GLN A 10 24.15 -38.36 12.53
N ASP A 11 24.82 -37.39 13.15
CA ASP A 11 24.56 -37.02 14.56
C ASP A 11 23.16 -36.43 14.79
N LEU A 12 22.57 -35.73 13.82
CA LEU A 12 21.21 -35.19 13.94
C LEU A 12 20.12 -36.28 13.92
N TRP A 13 20.38 -37.39 13.21
CA TRP A 13 19.49 -38.55 13.14
C TRP A 13 19.79 -39.58 14.24
N ALA A 14 21.04 -39.70 14.68
CA ALA A 14 21.46 -40.50 15.82
C ALA A 14 21.07 -39.85 17.17
N ASP A 15 20.67 -38.58 17.16
CA ASP A 15 20.09 -37.93 18.32
C ASP A 15 18.78 -38.64 18.69
N ALA A 16 18.81 -39.39 19.79
CA ALA A 16 17.69 -40.20 20.31
C ALA A 16 16.37 -39.41 20.36
N ARG A 17 16.45 -38.08 20.39
CA ARG A 17 15.35 -37.12 20.41
C ARG A 17 14.51 -37.11 19.13
N MET A 18 15.07 -37.31 17.93
CA MET A 18 14.27 -37.35 16.69
C MET A 18 13.47 -38.65 16.57
N ALA A 19 14.01 -39.77 17.05
CA ALA A 19 13.27 -41.03 17.14
C ALA A 19 12.07 -40.92 18.12
N GLU A 20 12.23 -40.19 19.22
CA GLU A 20 11.13 -39.91 20.16
C GLU A 20 10.06 -38.99 19.58
N VAL A 21 10.44 -37.97 18.81
CA VAL A 21 9.49 -37.11 18.06
C VAL A 21 8.71 -37.96 17.05
N VAL A 22 9.37 -38.84 16.29
CA VAL A 22 8.69 -39.76 15.35
C VAL A 22 7.75 -40.72 16.08
N GLN A 23 8.12 -41.25 17.25
CA GLN A 23 7.24 -42.10 18.06
C GLN A 23 6.06 -41.33 18.65
N TYR A 24 6.25 -40.08 19.07
CA TYR A 24 5.14 -39.21 19.50
C TYR A 24 4.14 -38.95 18.38
N LEU A 25 4.62 -38.68 17.18
CA LEU A 25 3.76 -38.44 16.01
C LEU A 25 3.01 -39.69 15.55
N ARG A 26 3.57 -40.87 15.81
CA ARG A 26 2.89 -42.17 15.62
C ARG A 26 1.91 -42.51 16.74
N GLY A 27 1.74 -41.62 17.72
CA GLY A 27 0.87 -41.83 18.88
C GLY A 27 1.37 -42.92 19.84
N SER A 28 2.60 -43.41 19.65
CA SER A 28 3.16 -44.54 20.40
C SER A 28 3.95 -44.13 21.64
N LYS A 29 4.21 -42.82 21.84
CA LYS A 29 4.88 -42.30 23.04
C LYS A 29 4.37 -40.89 23.39
N SER A 30 4.17 -40.58 24.67
CA SER A 30 3.96 -39.20 25.13
C SER A 30 5.31 -38.48 25.17
N LEU A 31 5.38 -37.24 24.68
CA LEU A 31 6.63 -36.48 24.66
C LEU A 31 6.90 -35.90 26.07
N GLU A 32 7.48 -36.72 26.94
CA GLU A 32 7.94 -36.27 28.25
C GLU A 32 9.29 -35.57 28.10
N LEU A 33 9.32 -34.25 28.32
CA LEU A 33 10.57 -33.49 28.37
C LEU A 33 11.50 -34.11 29.44
N ALA A 34 12.75 -34.39 29.06
CA ALA A 34 13.76 -34.91 29.96
C ALA A 34 13.83 -34.09 31.26
N SER A 35 13.93 -34.76 32.40
CA SER A 35 13.97 -34.14 33.73
C SER A 35 15.11 -33.11 33.89
N SER A 36 16.18 -33.21 33.10
CA SER A 36 17.28 -32.24 33.05
C SER A 36 16.88 -30.88 32.45
N TRP A 37 15.79 -30.81 31.69
CA TRP A 37 15.18 -29.57 31.19
C TRP A 37 14.08 -29.02 32.11
N LYS A 38 13.75 -29.73 33.21
CA LYS A 38 12.96 -29.18 34.31
C LYS A 38 13.86 -28.26 35.15
N ASN A 39 14.14 -27.09 34.57
CA ASN A 39 14.56 -25.83 35.20
C ASN A 39 15.62 -25.95 36.34
N PRO A 40 16.93 -25.81 36.04
CA PRO A 40 17.98 -25.81 37.07
C PRO A 40 17.97 -24.55 37.97
N PHE A 41 17.12 -23.56 37.69
CA PHE A 41 16.93 -22.37 38.53
C PHE A 41 15.58 -22.42 39.26
N LYS A 42 15.42 -23.37 40.17
CA LYS A 42 14.27 -23.42 41.08
C LYS A 42 14.56 -22.66 42.38
N VAL A 43 14.95 -21.40 42.25
CA VAL A 43 14.69 -20.39 43.29
C VAL A 43 13.86 -19.35 42.57
N GLU A 44 12.55 -19.36 42.80
CA GLU A 44 11.64 -18.35 42.26
C GLU A 44 12.01 -17.01 42.91
N TRP A 45 12.75 -16.18 42.18
CA TRP A 45 12.99 -14.81 42.59
C TRP A 45 11.82 -13.96 42.12
N HIS A 46 11.15 -13.31 43.06
CA HIS A 46 10.06 -12.39 42.77
C HIS A 46 10.56 -10.97 42.92
N ARG A 47 10.24 -10.12 41.93
CA ARG A 47 10.60 -8.70 41.97
C ARG A 47 9.49 -7.94 42.70
N LEU A 48 9.84 -7.29 43.80
CA LEU A 48 8.95 -6.36 44.49
C LEU A 48 9.36 -4.93 44.12
N VAL A 49 8.36 -4.09 43.86
CA VAL A 49 8.53 -2.65 43.66
C VAL A 49 7.62 -1.95 44.66
N GLU A 50 8.21 -1.21 45.59
CA GLU A 50 7.47 -0.42 46.58
C GLU A 50 7.40 1.05 46.14
N TYR A 51 6.24 1.67 46.37
CA TYR A 51 6.03 3.10 46.14
C TYR A 51 5.78 3.78 47.47
N ALA A 52 6.67 4.69 47.87
CA ALA A 52 6.46 5.55 49.02
C ALA A 52 6.20 6.99 48.53
N ILE A 53 4.94 7.42 48.59
CA ILE A 53 4.58 8.81 48.32
C ILE A 53 4.71 9.58 49.63
N ARG A 54 5.80 10.35 49.79
CA ARG A 54 5.86 11.36 50.85
C ARG A 54 5.35 12.67 50.26
N LYS A 55 4.21 13.16 50.76
CA LYS A 55 3.76 14.53 50.49
C LYS A 55 4.70 15.51 51.22
N SER A 56 5.77 15.90 50.56
CA SER A 56 6.58 17.06 50.92
C SER A 56 6.42 18.12 49.82
N LYS A 57 6.77 19.38 50.12
CA LYS A 57 6.61 20.51 49.17
C LYS A 57 7.38 20.32 47.85
N SER A 58 8.39 19.45 47.82
CA SER A 58 8.92 18.88 46.58
C SER A 58 8.22 17.55 46.34
N ASN A 59 7.38 17.47 45.30
CA ASN A 59 6.75 16.22 44.85
C ASN A 59 7.83 15.25 44.33
N GLU A 60 8.54 14.60 45.24
CA GLU A 60 9.57 13.62 44.92
C GLU A 60 9.05 12.22 45.24
N LEU A 61 9.07 11.35 44.23
CA LEU A 61 8.66 9.96 44.32
C LEU A 61 9.92 9.10 44.42
N ILE A 62 10.14 8.46 45.56
CA ILE A 62 11.25 7.52 45.74
C ILE A 62 10.72 6.12 45.42
N ILE A 63 11.38 5.44 44.47
CA ILE A 63 11.07 4.07 44.07
C ILE A 63 12.23 3.17 44.50
N THR A 64 11.96 2.23 45.38
CA THR A 64 12.89 1.17 45.77
C THR A 64 12.49 -0.14 45.08
N CYS A 65 13.44 -0.78 44.38
CA CYS A 65 13.23 -2.07 43.75
C CYS A 65 14.27 -3.10 44.20
N GLY A 66 13.81 -4.31 44.51
CA GLY A 66 14.65 -5.41 44.95
C GLY A 66 14.10 -6.77 44.50
N TRP A 67 14.97 -7.78 44.48
CA TRP A 67 14.59 -9.17 44.22
C TRP A 67 14.49 -9.91 45.55
N TYR A 68 13.38 -10.60 45.77
CA TYR A 68 13.07 -11.30 47.03
C TYR A 68 12.71 -12.75 46.75
N THR A 69 13.14 -13.64 47.63
CA THR A 69 12.64 -15.03 47.64
C THR A 69 11.29 -15.08 48.37
N PRO A 70 10.46 -16.13 48.14
CA PRO A 70 9.16 -16.27 48.80
C PRO A 70 9.28 -16.29 50.33
N GLN A 71 10.35 -16.90 50.86
CA GLN A 71 10.61 -16.90 52.30
C GLN A 71 10.87 -15.48 52.83
N LYS A 72 11.62 -14.68 52.07
CA LYS A 72 11.99 -13.31 52.43
C LYS A 72 10.79 -12.36 52.34
N MET A 73 9.93 -12.51 51.34
CA MET A 73 8.65 -11.79 51.26
C MET A 73 7.75 -12.08 52.46
N LYS A 74 7.66 -13.35 52.88
CA LYS A 74 6.84 -13.74 54.02
C LYS A 74 7.40 -13.21 55.35
N SER A 75 8.72 -13.27 55.55
CA SER A 75 9.35 -12.86 56.81
C SER A 75 9.54 -11.36 56.96
N GLU A 76 9.85 -10.64 55.88
CA GLU A 76 10.18 -9.20 55.95
C GLU A 76 8.98 -8.30 55.65
N LEU A 77 8.03 -8.74 54.81
CA LEU A 77 6.92 -7.89 54.34
C LEU A 77 5.55 -8.32 54.89
N GLY A 78 5.46 -9.43 55.61
CA GLY A 78 4.23 -9.88 56.28
C GLY A 78 3.07 -10.29 55.35
N PHE A 79 3.34 -10.55 54.06
CA PHE A 79 2.32 -11.01 53.12
C PHE A 79 2.02 -12.51 53.32
N ASP A 80 0.89 -12.84 53.96
CA ASP A 80 0.46 -14.23 54.19
C ASP A 80 -1.07 -14.44 54.00
N LYS A 81 -1.66 -13.89 52.92
CA LYS A 81 -3.08 -14.14 52.61
C LYS A 81 -3.26 -14.97 51.34
N ARG A 82 -3.81 -16.17 51.50
CA ARG A 82 -4.38 -17.00 50.42
C ARG A 82 -5.76 -16.50 50.04
N ASP A 83 -6.06 -16.48 48.75
CA ASP A 83 -7.42 -16.27 48.25
C ASP A 83 -8.32 -17.45 48.65
N LYS A 84 -9.57 -17.15 49.04
CA LYS A 84 -10.53 -18.09 49.62
C LYS A 84 -11.17 -19.00 48.56
N TYR A 85 -11.18 -18.61 47.29
CA TYR A 85 -12.00 -19.27 46.26
C TYR A 85 -11.23 -20.12 45.25
N GLU A 86 -9.90 -19.99 45.14
CA GLU A 86 -9.09 -20.81 44.20
C GLU A 86 -7.73 -21.20 44.83
N ARG A 87 -7.70 -22.25 45.66
CA ARG A 87 -6.51 -22.64 46.47
C ARG A 87 -5.25 -23.02 45.68
N ASN A 88 -5.36 -23.30 44.37
CA ASN A 88 -4.27 -23.83 43.56
C ASN A 88 -3.80 -22.86 42.45
N LYS A 89 -4.30 -21.62 42.43
CA LYS A 89 -3.95 -20.64 41.41
C LYS A 89 -3.22 -19.46 42.05
N LEU A 90 -1.96 -19.28 41.67
CA LEU A 90 -1.17 -18.08 42.00
C LEU A 90 -1.34 -17.10 40.83
N GLU A 91 -2.23 -16.13 40.97
CA GLU A 91 -2.30 -14.99 40.06
C GLU A 91 -1.82 -13.74 40.80
N TYR A 92 -0.78 -13.09 40.27
CA TYR A 92 -0.36 -11.76 40.69
C TYR A 92 -0.96 -10.75 39.73
N TRP A 93 -1.61 -9.72 40.28
CA TRP A 93 -2.07 -8.58 39.52
C TRP A 93 -0.87 -7.72 39.13
N VAL A 94 -0.67 -7.55 37.82
CA VAL A 94 0.23 -6.54 37.27
C VAL A 94 -0.64 -5.56 36.50
N GLU A 95 -0.86 -4.36 37.06
CA GLU A 95 -1.22 -3.22 36.22
C GLU A 95 0.07 -2.70 35.59
N GLU A 96 0.23 -2.95 34.29
CA GLU A 96 1.30 -2.36 33.50
C GLU A 96 1.04 -0.86 33.33
N MET A 97 1.97 -0.02 33.78
CA MET A 97 2.17 1.27 33.13
C MET A 97 3.65 1.62 32.94
N THR A 98 3.90 2.04 31.71
CA THR A 98 5.13 2.48 31.09
C THR A 98 5.75 3.66 31.84
N LYS A 99 7.08 3.64 32.04
CA LYS A 99 7.83 4.81 32.51
C LYS A 99 8.02 5.80 31.35
N GLY A 100 7.54 7.02 31.53
CA GLY A 100 7.97 8.20 30.80
C GLY A 100 7.98 9.39 31.76
N GLN A 101 9.03 10.22 31.73
CA GLN A 101 9.00 11.52 32.39
C GLN A 101 8.06 12.43 31.59
N LEU A 102 6.90 12.76 32.15
CA LEU A 102 6.08 13.86 31.65
C LEU A 102 6.40 15.11 32.49
N LYS A 103 7.36 15.93 32.04
CA LYS A 103 7.26 17.36 32.34
C LYS A 103 6.01 17.84 31.60
N LEU A 104 5.04 18.41 32.31
CA LEU A 104 3.91 19.11 31.71
C LEU A 104 4.45 20.37 30.99
N LEU A 105 5.02 20.17 29.81
CA LEU A 105 5.44 21.21 28.85
C LEU A 105 4.24 21.66 28.00
N GLN A 106 3.03 21.66 28.55
CA GLN A 106 1.84 21.97 27.77
C GLN A 106 1.62 23.49 27.64
N GLU A 107 2.10 24.29 28.60
CA GLU A 107 2.13 25.75 28.47
C GLU A 107 3.28 26.23 27.59
N GLU A 108 4.49 25.70 27.76
CA GLU A 108 5.63 26.11 26.92
C GLU A 108 5.46 25.67 25.45
N TYR A 109 4.87 24.50 25.18
CA TYR A 109 4.59 24.06 23.80
C TYR A 109 3.45 24.88 23.15
N MET A 110 2.45 25.30 23.92
CA MET A 110 1.40 26.20 23.41
C MET A 110 1.94 27.62 23.17
N GLN A 111 2.83 28.12 24.04
CA GLN A 111 3.50 29.41 23.87
C GLN A 111 4.49 29.40 22.68
N GLN A 112 5.26 28.31 22.48
CA GLN A 112 6.14 28.17 21.31
C GLN A 112 5.36 28.12 19.99
N LYS A 113 4.17 27.50 20.00
CA LYS A 113 3.32 27.42 18.81
C LYS A 113 2.59 28.73 18.52
N LEU A 114 2.32 29.55 19.54
CA LEU A 114 1.79 30.92 19.39
C LEU A 114 2.87 31.92 18.96
N GLN A 115 4.13 31.74 19.38
CA GLN A 115 5.25 32.59 18.94
C GLN A 115 5.74 32.26 17.53
N MET A 116 5.64 31.01 17.07
CA MET A 116 6.05 30.63 15.71
C MET A 116 5.05 31.01 14.59
N SER A 117 3.88 31.56 14.91
CA SER A 117 2.87 31.99 13.91
C SER A 117 2.75 33.51 13.74
N CYS A 118 3.58 34.30 14.40
CA CYS A 118 3.43 35.75 14.45
C CYS A 118 4.78 36.49 14.32
N ASP A 119 5.55 36.20 13.27
CA ASP A 119 6.60 37.10 12.78
C ASP A 119 6.16 37.67 11.42
N ILE A 120 5.23 38.62 11.48
CA ILE A 120 5.04 39.63 10.44
C ILE A 120 5.48 40.92 11.10
N ASP A 121 6.65 41.43 10.69
CA ASP A 121 7.07 42.78 11.05
C ASP A 121 6.09 43.80 10.47
N PRO A 122 5.69 44.81 11.26
CA PRO A 122 4.73 45.83 10.84
C PRO A 122 5.44 46.86 9.97
N LEU A 123 5.27 46.76 8.65
CA LEU A 123 5.62 47.84 7.74
C LEU A 123 4.44 48.83 7.63
N ALA A 124 4.60 49.91 8.39
CA ALA A 124 4.16 51.28 8.14
C ALA A 124 3.02 51.50 7.11
N GLU A 125 1.86 51.86 7.61
CA GLU A 125 0.90 52.68 6.88
C GLU A 125 1.48 54.09 6.64
N PRO A 126 1.02 54.75 5.57
CA PRO A 126 0.43 56.05 5.80
C PRO A 126 -0.95 56.18 5.15
N GLY A 127 -1.89 56.67 5.95
CA GLY A 127 -2.63 57.88 5.60
C GLY A 127 -3.97 57.71 4.89
N ASP A 128 -5.00 58.09 5.66
CA ASP A 128 -6.19 58.87 5.27
C ASP A 128 -7.19 58.30 4.26
N GLY A 129 -8.46 58.24 4.70
CA GLY A 129 -9.58 57.96 3.81
C GLY A 129 -10.95 57.83 4.49
N ASN A 130 -11.35 58.89 5.18
CA ASN A 130 -12.66 59.14 5.77
C ASN A 130 -13.86 58.77 4.84
N MET A 131 -14.89 58.08 5.34
CA MET A 131 -16.28 58.30 4.90
C MET A 131 -17.32 57.77 5.89
N ASP A 132 -18.09 58.74 6.41
CA ASP A 132 -19.32 58.66 7.19
C ASP A 132 -20.49 57.96 6.45
N LEU A 133 -21.60 57.84 7.20
CA LEU A 133 -22.99 57.52 6.85
C LEU A 133 -23.40 56.04 6.89
N ALA A 134 -24.60 55.67 7.32
CA ALA A 134 -25.63 56.30 8.13
C ALA A 134 -26.67 55.21 8.47
N ASP A 135 -27.20 55.32 9.68
CA ASP A 135 -28.55 54.93 10.12
C ASP A 135 -29.58 54.65 9.02
N CYS A 136 -30.30 53.53 9.16
CA CYS A 136 -31.69 53.40 8.73
C CYS A 136 -32.43 52.39 9.63
N LYS A 137 -33.20 52.93 10.57
CA LYS A 137 -34.38 52.31 11.19
C LYS A 137 -35.58 52.46 10.24
N ASP A 138 -36.41 51.44 10.12
CA ASP A 138 -37.88 51.51 9.96
C ASP A 138 -38.43 50.07 9.97
N ASN A 139 -39.25 49.64 10.94
CA ASN A 139 -40.65 49.95 11.28
C ASN A 139 -41.71 49.32 10.36
N GLY A 140 -42.66 48.65 11.02
CA GLY A 140 -44.05 48.48 10.58
C GLY A 140 -44.31 47.34 9.59
N SER A 141 -45.45 46.66 9.60
CA SER A 141 -46.65 46.77 10.42
C SER A 141 -47.56 45.56 10.13
N SER A 142 -48.45 45.28 11.08
CA SER A 142 -49.88 44.90 10.93
C SER A 142 -50.26 43.72 10.02
N ASP A 143 -51.31 42.94 10.25
CA ASP A 143 -52.27 42.65 11.32
C ASP A 143 -53.26 41.68 10.64
N THR A 144 -54.15 41.09 11.44
CA THR A 144 -55.47 40.52 11.07
C THR A 144 -55.46 39.18 10.31
N ASP A 145 -56.37 38.23 10.52
CA ASP A 145 -57.40 38.03 11.54
C ASP A 145 -57.88 36.57 11.42
N THR A 146 -58.14 35.96 12.57
CA THR A 146 -59.43 35.38 12.98
C THR A 146 -60.27 34.56 11.99
N CYS A 147 -60.49 33.29 12.34
CA CYS A 147 -61.75 32.50 12.24
C CYS A 147 -61.38 31.01 12.42
N SER A 148 -62.10 30.11 13.07
CA SER A 148 -63.24 30.12 13.99
C SER A 148 -63.34 28.68 14.52
N GLU A 149 -63.91 28.54 15.71
CA GLU A 149 -64.19 27.29 16.41
C GLU A 149 -65.07 26.32 15.60
N CYS A 150 -64.77 25.02 15.68
CA CYS A 150 -65.78 23.98 15.84
C CYS A 150 -65.17 22.79 16.60
N ASN A 151 -65.58 22.64 17.87
CA ASN A 151 -65.56 21.38 18.58
C ASN A 151 -66.57 20.43 17.94
N GLU A 152 -66.22 19.16 17.79
CA GLU A 152 -67.18 18.07 17.94
C GLU A 152 -66.43 16.78 18.31
N ASP A 153 -66.83 16.26 19.47
CA ASP A 153 -66.39 15.02 20.07
C ASP A 153 -66.69 13.81 19.19
N SER A 154 -65.76 12.86 19.11
CA SER A 154 -66.06 11.48 18.79
C SER A 154 -64.93 10.57 19.29
N ASP A 155 -65.14 10.08 20.51
CA ASP A 155 -64.43 8.93 21.07
C ASP A 155 -64.53 7.74 20.12
N SER A 156 -63.37 7.29 19.64
CA SER A 156 -63.21 5.95 19.09
C SER A 156 -61.82 5.41 19.44
N GLU A 157 -61.80 4.58 20.48
CA GLU A 157 -60.66 3.73 20.84
C GLU A 157 -60.31 2.83 19.63
N SER A 158 -59.30 3.21 18.87
CA SER A 158 -58.67 2.33 17.88
C SER A 158 -57.35 1.80 18.43
N GLN A 159 -57.28 0.47 18.53
CA GLN A 159 -56.08 -0.27 18.89
C GLN A 159 -54.93 0.10 17.95
N THR A 160 -53.95 0.83 18.50
CA THR A 160 -52.77 1.29 17.77
C THR A 160 -51.81 0.11 17.54
N THR A 161 -51.64 -0.27 16.28
CA THR A 161 -50.61 -1.24 15.89
C THR A 161 -49.22 -0.56 15.85
N PRO A 162 -48.16 -1.15 16.44
CA PRO A 162 -46.85 -0.50 16.64
C PRO A 162 -45.97 -0.31 15.38
N LYS A 163 -46.54 -0.43 14.16
CA LYS A 163 -45.74 -0.41 12.91
C LYS A 163 -45.39 0.99 12.39
N LYS A 164 -46.12 2.06 12.76
CA LYS A 164 -45.84 3.43 12.27
C LYS A 164 -44.56 4.05 12.86
N GLY A 165 -44.19 3.71 14.11
CA GLY A 165 -43.00 4.28 14.77
C GLY A 165 -41.65 3.87 14.15
N ARG A 166 -41.56 2.67 13.53
CA ARG A 166 -40.30 2.20 12.91
C ARG A 166 -39.95 2.91 11.60
N LYS A 167 -40.95 3.39 10.84
CA LYS A 167 -40.70 4.10 9.57
C LYS A 167 -40.14 5.50 9.81
N ASN A 168 -40.65 6.22 10.81
CA ASN A 168 -40.16 7.56 11.15
C ASN A 168 -38.70 7.55 11.64
N LYS A 169 -38.29 6.55 12.44
CA LYS A 169 -36.88 6.42 12.89
C LYS A 169 -35.87 6.22 11.74
N LYS A 170 -36.27 5.57 10.64
CA LYS A 170 -35.41 5.41 9.46
C LYS A 170 -35.28 6.71 8.67
N ALA A 171 -36.35 7.49 8.58
CA ALA A 171 -36.35 8.78 7.91
C ALA A 171 -35.47 9.80 8.66
N THR A 172 -35.61 9.90 9.99
CA THR A 172 -34.78 10.82 10.80
C THR A 172 -33.30 10.47 10.70
N LYS A 173 -32.92 9.19 10.76
CA LYS A 173 -31.53 8.76 10.58
C LYS A 173 -30.97 9.08 9.20
N ALA A 174 -31.78 9.00 8.15
CA ALA A 174 -31.36 9.36 6.79
C ALA A 174 -31.10 10.88 6.66
N ILE A 175 -31.91 11.70 7.34
CA ILE A 175 -31.75 13.16 7.36
C ILE A 175 -30.51 13.56 8.19
N GLU A 176 -30.26 12.92 9.32
CA GLU A 176 -29.04 13.12 10.11
C GLU A 176 -27.79 12.79 9.28
N ASN A 177 -27.81 11.68 8.54
CA ASN A 177 -26.75 11.32 7.60
C ASN A 177 -26.60 12.34 6.47
N ALA A 178 -27.68 12.94 5.97
CA ALA A 178 -27.57 14.01 4.98
C ALA A 178 -26.89 15.26 5.56
N GLY A 179 -27.12 15.57 6.84
CA GLY A 179 -26.43 16.65 7.53
C GLY A 179 -24.91 16.44 7.64
N THR A 180 -24.45 15.21 7.90
CA THR A 180 -23.02 14.89 7.94
C THR A 180 -22.39 14.97 6.54
N VAL A 181 -23.09 14.50 5.51
CA VAL A 181 -22.65 14.60 4.11
C VAL A 181 -22.56 16.07 3.67
N LEU A 182 -23.53 16.91 4.03
CA LEU A 182 -23.50 18.35 3.72
C LEU A 182 -22.26 19.04 4.32
N ASN A 183 -21.93 18.74 5.58
CA ASN A 183 -20.72 19.26 6.22
C ASN A 183 -19.43 18.77 5.55
N GLN A 184 -19.39 17.52 5.07
CA GLN A 184 -18.26 17.00 4.31
C GLN A 184 -18.15 17.68 2.94
N LEU A 185 -19.27 17.91 2.27
CA LEU A 185 -19.35 18.59 0.97
C LEU A 185 -18.76 20.01 1.08
N LEU A 186 -19.20 20.79 2.08
CA LEU A 186 -18.67 22.15 2.29
C LEU A 186 -17.15 22.18 2.53
N ARG A 187 -16.62 21.21 3.30
CA ARG A 187 -15.17 21.08 3.51
C ARG A 187 -14.41 20.75 2.23
N ILE A 188 -15.02 19.95 1.35
CA ILE A 188 -14.41 19.55 0.09
C ILE A 188 -14.50 20.70 -0.92
N GLN A 189 -15.62 21.41 -0.98
CA GLN A 189 -15.78 22.61 -1.81
C GLN A 189 -14.72 23.66 -1.49
N ALA A 190 -14.51 23.98 -0.20
CA ALA A 190 -13.44 24.89 0.21
C ALA A 190 -12.04 24.41 -0.24
N ARG A 191 -11.78 23.09 -0.26
CA ARG A 191 -10.51 22.55 -0.77
C ARG A 191 -10.39 22.65 -2.29
N VAL A 192 -11.49 22.47 -3.02
CA VAL A 192 -11.54 22.64 -4.48
C VAL A 192 -11.18 24.08 -4.83
N ASP A 193 -11.80 25.05 -4.14
CA ASP A 193 -11.57 26.48 -4.38
C ASP A 193 -10.11 26.86 -4.10
N ILE A 194 -9.53 26.41 -2.99
CA ILE A 194 -8.11 26.62 -2.66
C ILE A 194 -7.20 25.99 -3.74
N CYS A 195 -7.56 24.84 -4.31
CA CYS A 195 -6.78 24.21 -5.36
C CYS A 195 -6.90 24.96 -6.69
N ALA A 196 -8.10 25.43 -7.05
CA ALA A 196 -8.34 26.25 -8.23
C ALA A 196 -7.56 27.56 -8.17
N GLU A 197 -7.63 28.27 -7.04
CA GLU A 197 -6.89 29.53 -6.81
C GLU A 197 -5.37 29.33 -6.94
N LYS A 198 -4.83 28.22 -6.41
CA LYS A 198 -3.41 27.86 -6.58
C LYS A 198 -3.04 27.59 -8.04
N LEU A 199 -3.90 26.92 -8.79
CA LEU A 199 -3.68 26.66 -10.22
C LEU A 199 -3.75 27.96 -11.04
N GLU A 200 -4.66 28.88 -10.71
CA GLU A 200 -4.73 30.20 -11.34
C GLU A 200 -3.48 31.03 -11.08
N LYS A 201 -3.00 31.06 -9.84
CA LYS A 201 -1.73 31.72 -9.48
C LYS A 201 -0.54 31.14 -10.27
N LEU A 202 -0.49 29.81 -10.43
CA LEU A 202 0.52 29.17 -11.26
C LEU A 202 0.34 29.47 -12.75
N SER A 203 -0.89 29.70 -13.22
CA SER A 203 -1.16 30.00 -14.63
C SER A 203 -0.57 31.34 -15.05
N GLY A 204 -0.69 32.35 -14.19
CA GLY A 204 -0.04 33.65 -14.41
C GLY A 204 1.49 33.54 -14.47
N PHE A 205 2.07 32.65 -13.67
CA PHE A 205 3.52 32.45 -13.64
C PHE A 205 4.04 31.68 -14.86
N TYR A 206 3.44 30.53 -15.20
CA TYR A 206 4.00 29.59 -16.19
C TYR A 206 3.72 29.95 -17.65
N VAL A 207 2.65 30.71 -17.95
CA VAL A 207 2.35 31.21 -19.30
C VAL A 207 3.54 32.01 -19.86
N LYS A 208 4.34 32.64 -18.99
CA LYS A 208 5.49 33.44 -19.40
C LYS A 208 6.76 32.64 -19.71
N TYR A 209 6.93 31.43 -19.16
CA TYR A 209 8.26 30.78 -19.12
C TYR A 209 8.37 29.40 -19.77
N THR A 210 7.26 28.68 -20.04
CA THR A 210 7.38 27.29 -20.53
C THR A 210 6.20 26.83 -21.41
N PRO A 211 6.43 26.51 -22.70
CA PRO A 211 5.39 26.00 -23.61
C PRO A 211 4.79 24.65 -23.18
N ILE A 212 5.55 23.83 -22.44
CA ILE A 212 5.14 22.47 -22.07
C ILE A 212 3.96 22.48 -21.07
N PHE A 213 3.85 23.51 -20.21
CA PHE A 213 2.76 23.61 -19.23
C PHE A 213 1.49 24.29 -19.78
N SER A 214 1.55 24.84 -21.00
CA SER A 214 0.46 25.60 -21.63
C SER A 214 -0.86 24.80 -21.74
N TRP A 215 -0.80 23.48 -22.01
CA TRP A 215 -1.99 22.67 -22.20
C TRP A 215 -2.43 21.91 -20.93
N ALA A 216 -1.50 21.60 -20.03
CA ALA A 216 -1.79 20.79 -18.84
C ALA A 216 -2.55 21.58 -17.77
N LEU A 217 -2.20 22.86 -17.59
CA LEU A 217 -2.74 23.69 -16.53
C LEU A 217 -4.20 24.12 -16.77
N PRO A 218 -4.61 24.59 -17.97
CA PRO A 218 -6.01 24.91 -18.25
C PRO A 218 -6.92 23.68 -18.11
N ARG A 219 -6.42 22.50 -18.50
CA ARG A 219 -7.17 21.25 -18.34
C ARG A 219 -7.36 20.87 -16.87
N ALA A 220 -6.33 21.04 -16.04
CA ALA A 220 -6.43 20.81 -14.60
C ALA A 220 -7.42 21.79 -13.96
N LEU A 221 -7.36 23.07 -14.33
CA LEU A 221 -8.28 24.11 -13.84
C LEU A 221 -9.73 23.83 -14.26
N ALA A 222 -9.98 23.51 -15.53
CA ALA A 222 -11.30 23.12 -16.01
C ALA A 222 -11.85 21.90 -15.27
N THR A 223 -10.98 20.94 -14.93
CA THR A 223 -11.38 19.76 -14.13
C THR A 223 -11.76 20.16 -12.71
N MET A 224 -11.00 21.06 -12.06
CA MET A 224 -11.33 21.55 -10.71
C MET A 224 -12.64 22.34 -10.70
N ASN A 225 -12.85 23.22 -11.68
CA ASN A 225 -14.09 23.99 -11.82
C ASN A 225 -15.29 23.07 -12.09
N GLY A 226 -15.11 21.99 -12.87
CA GLY A 226 -16.14 20.97 -13.05
C GLY A 226 -16.54 20.27 -11.75
N TYR A 227 -15.58 20.00 -10.86
CA TYR A 227 -15.88 19.49 -9.52
C TYR A 227 -16.60 20.53 -8.66
N ALA A 228 -16.18 21.79 -8.68
CA ALA A 228 -16.82 22.87 -7.93
C ALA A 228 -18.30 23.03 -8.34
N SER A 229 -18.59 23.09 -9.65
CA SER A 229 -19.96 23.19 -10.16
C SER A 229 -20.81 21.98 -9.79
N SER A 230 -20.26 20.76 -9.89
CA SER A 230 -20.98 19.53 -9.52
C SER A 230 -21.31 19.50 -8.03
N LEU A 231 -20.35 19.85 -7.17
CA LEU A 231 -20.55 19.88 -5.71
C LEU A 231 -21.54 20.95 -5.30
N SER A 232 -21.51 22.13 -5.91
CA SER A 232 -22.51 23.19 -5.68
C SER A 232 -23.91 22.71 -6.05
N GLY A 233 -24.07 22.02 -7.19
CA GLY A 233 -25.36 21.45 -7.58
C GLY A 233 -25.91 20.44 -6.57
N TYR A 234 -25.05 19.55 -6.04
CA TYR A 234 -25.45 18.61 -4.99
C TYR A 234 -25.79 19.31 -3.67
N HIS A 235 -25.07 20.38 -3.33
CA HIS A 235 -25.37 21.19 -2.14
C HIS A 235 -26.78 21.78 -2.23
N ASP A 236 -27.13 22.36 -3.38
CA ASP A 236 -28.43 23.00 -3.60
C ASP A 236 -29.57 21.97 -3.59
N GLU A 237 -29.40 20.81 -4.23
CA GLU A 237 -30.39 19.72 -4.18
C GLU A 237 -30.60 19.18 -2.75
N ILE A 238 -29.53 19.01 -1.96
CA ILE A 238 -29.65 18.58 -0.55
C ILE A 238 -30.34 19.67 0.28
N ALA A 239 -30.02 20.94 0.05
CA ALA A 239 -30.63 22.07 0.74
C ALA A 239 -32.14 22.17 0.45
N GLU A 240 -32.55 21.96 -0.79
CA GLU A 240 -33.97 21.92 -1.20
C GLU A 240 -34.74 20.76 -0.56
N ILE A 241 -34.14 19.55 -0.55
CA ILE A 241 -34.75 18.40 0.13
C ILE A 241 -34.87 18.66 1.64
N LYS A 242 -33.88 19.34 2.24
CA LYS A 242 -33.92 19.70 3.66
C LYS A 242 -34.96 20.78 3.96
N SER A 243 -35.06 21.82 3.13
CA SER A 243 -36.00 22.92 3.32
C SER A 243 -37.46 22.44 3.18
N SER A 244 -37.74 21.61 2.17
CA SER A 244 -39.06 20.99 1.96
C SER A 244 -39.47 20.08 3.14
N TYR A 245 -38.52 19.40 3.77
CA TYR A 245 -38.78 18.64 4.99
C TYR A 245 -39.12 19.55 6.18
N THR A 246 -38.35 20.62 6.39
CA THR A 246 -38.57 21.54 7.51
C THR A 246 -39.90 22.29 7.39
N ALA A 247 -40.29 22.69 6.18
CA ALA A 247 -41.51 23.45 5.93
C ALA A 247 -42.79 22.62 6.12
N SER A 248 -42.77 21.35 5.71
CA SER A 248 -44.00 20.54 5.70
C SER A 248 -44.36 19.95 7.06
N ARG A 249 -43.42 19.82 8.02
CA ARG A 249 -43.55 19.02 9.28
C ARG A 249 -44.15 17.62 9.08
N LYS A 250 -44.27 17.14 7.84
CA LYS A 250 -44.92 15.90 7.43
C LYS A 250 -43.86 14.88 7.05
N THR A 251 -44.26 13.61 7.02
CA THR A 251 -43.41 12.49 6.62
C THR A 251 -42.82 12.71 5.23
N ILE A 252 -41.49 12.58 5.08
CA ILE A 252 -40.81 12.62 3.77
C ILE A 252 -41.47 11.62 2.81
N CYS A 253 -41.81 12.08 1.61
CA CYS A 253 -42.24 11.19 0.53
C CYS A 253 -41.12 10.19 0.21
N GLN A 254 -41.46 8.92 0.08
CA GLN A 254 -40.50 7.84 -0.23
C GLN A 254 -39.60 8.17 -1.43
N LYS A 255 -40.16 8.85 -2.46
CA LYS A 255 -39.42 9.29 -3.65
C LYS A 255 -38.30 10.30 -3.32
N SER A 256 -38.58 11.28 -2.46
CA SER A 256 -37.58 12.26 -2.01
C SER A 256 -36.47 11.60 -1.18
N LEU A 257 -36.82 10.56 -0.42
CA LEU A 257 -35.88 9.77 0.37
C LEU A 257 -34.95 8.91 -0.51
N GLU A 258 -35.45 8.36 -1.61
CA GLU A 258 -34.66 7.64 -2.62
C GLU A 258 -33.73 8.61 -3.37
N ARG A 259 -34.26 9.75 -3.84
CA ARG A 259 -33.47 10.82 -4.46
C ARG A 259 -32.33 11.28 -3.55
N LEU A 260 -32.59 11.51 -2.26
CA LEU A 260 -31.56 11.89 -1.29
C LEU A 260 -30.44 10.85 -1.18
N ARG A 261 -30.76 9.55 -1.22
CA ARG A 261 -29.74 8.49 -1.18
C ARG A 261 -28.88 8.47 -2.43
N ASP A 262 -29.48 8.71 -3.60
CA ASP A 262 -28.74 8.73 -4.86
C ASP A 262 -27.82 9.96 -4.93
N ILE A 263 -28.29 11.13 -4.49
CA ILE A 263 -27.47 12.35 -4.38
C ILE A 263 -26.30 12.12 -3.42
N VAL A 264 -26.53 11.51 -2.25
CA VAL A 264 -25.45 11.20 -1.29
C VAL A 264 -24.41 10.27 -1.91
N ARG A 265 -24.82 9.21 -2.62
CA ARG A 265 -23.89 8.27 -3.29
C ARG A 265 -23.06 8.95 -4.38
N GLU A 266 -23.68 9.77 -5.22
CA GLU A 266 -22.95 10.48 -6.28
C GLU A 266 -22.05 11.59 -5.73
N THR A 267 -22.45 12.23 -4.61
CA THR A 267 -21.61 13.18 -3.86
C THR A 267 -20.36 12.47 -3.32
N GLU A 268 -20.51 11.36 -2.60
CA GLU A 268 -19.38 10.60 -2.03
C GLU A 268 -18.38 10.16 -3.11
N LYS A 269 -18.89 9.68 -4.25
CA LYS A 269 -18.09 9.28 -5.42
C LYS A 269 -17.36 10.47 -6.05
N THR A 270 -18.00 11.62 -6.17
CA THR A 270 -17.39 12.85 -6.70
C THR A 270 -16.30 13.37 -5.75
N CYS A 271 -16.58 13.39 -4.45
CA CYS A 271 -15.63 13.71 -3.39
C CYS A 271 -14.39 12.81 -3.43
N ALA A 272 -14.57 11.49 -3.58
CA ALA A 272 -13.45 10.54 -3.68
C ALA A 272 -12.59 10.79 -4.92
N ARG A 273 -13.21 11.10 -6.08
CA ARG A 273 -12.49 11.46 -7.32
C ARG A 273 -11.68 12.75 -7.15
N PHE A 274 -12.26 13.77 -6.52
CA PHE A 274 -11.55 15.02 -6.23
C PHE A 274 -10.32 14.77 -5.36
N ILE A 275 -10.43 14.00 -4.26
CA ILE A 275 -9.30 13.73 -3.34
C ILE A 275 -8.13 13.06 -4.09
N MET A 276 -8.43 12.15 -5.01
CA MET A 276 -7.40 11.50 -5.85
C MET A 276 -6.72 12.50 -6.80
N GLU A 277 -7.49 13.34 -7.49
CA GLU A 277 -6.93 14.36 -8.40
C GLU A 277 -6.15 15.44 -7.63
N GLU A 278 -6.62 15.89 -6.47
CA GLU A 278 -5.88 16.82 -5.61
C GLU A 278 -4.53 16.22 -5.19
N THR A 279 -4.50 14.93 -4.82
CA THR A 279 -3.25 14.24 -4.46
C THR A 279 -2.29 14.16 -5.64
N LYS A 280 -2.81 13.92 -6.85
CA LYS A 280 -2.03 13.90 -8.09
C LYS A 280 -1.49 15.29 -8.42
N LEU A 281 -2.29 16.34 -8.28
CA LEU A 281 -1.88 17.74 -8.48
C LEU A 281 -0.79 18.15 -7.48
N LYS A 282 -0.93 17.81 -6.19
CA LYS A 282 0.10 18.06 -5.16
C LYS A 282 1.44 17.38 -5.45
N ARG A 283 1.42 16.21 -6.09
CA ARG A 283 2.65 15.49 -6.47
C ARG A 283 3.30 16.00 -7.74
N THR A 284 2.54 16.68 -8.61
CA THR A 284 2.99 17.07 -9.94
C THR A 284 3.11 18.59 -10.08
N LEU A 285 1.99 19.31 -10.08
CA LEU A 285 1.92 20.74 -10.41
C LEU A 285 2.06 21.65 -9.17
N LEU A 286 1.54 21.23 -8.02
CA LEU A 286 1.52 22.04 -6.80
C LEU A 286 2.65 21.69 -5.82
N LYS A 287 3.68 20.97 -6.28
CA LYS A 287 4.84 20.67 -5.45
C LYS A 287 5.57 21.99 -5.20
N PRO A 288 5.75 22.43 -3.94
CA PRO A 288 6.53 23.64 -3.68
C PRO A 288 7.94 23.44 -4.24
N PRO A 289 8.53 24.46 -4.89
CA PRO A 289 9.91 24.39 -5.33
C PRO A 289 10.79 24.02 -4.14
N SER A 290 11.73 23.09 -4.34
CA SER A 290 12.64 22.70 -3.26
C SER A 290 13.49 23.92 -2.89
N LYS A 291 13.88 24.08 -1.62
CA LYS A 291 14.78 25.18 -1.22
C LYS A 291 16.07 25.23 -2.06
N LYS A 292 16.53 24.09 -2.57
CA LYS A 292 17.69 24.02 -3.49
C LYS A 292 17.43 24.62 -4.86
N ASP A 293 16.16 24.66 -5.30
CA ASP A 293 15.77 25.23 -6.60
C ASP A 293 15.70 26.76 -6.53
N LEU A 294 15.44 27.32 -5.34
CA LEU A 294 15.41 28.77 -5.11
C LEU A 294 16.81 29.38 -4.97
N THR A 295 17.77 28.64 -4.41
CA THR A 295 19.17 29.12 -4.26
C THR A 295 19.99 29.07 -5.54
N ALA A 296 19.50 28.44 -6.61
CA ALA A 296 20.22 28.33 -7.88
C ALA A 296 20.05 29.55 -8.80
N ASN A 297 19.23 30.53 -8.40
CA ASN A 297 18.91 31.72 -9.21
C ASN A 297 19.60 33.01 -8.73
N ASP A 298 20.52 32.96 -7.77
CA ASP A 298 21.42 34.09 -7.49
C ASP A 298 22.49 34.21 -8.59
N GLU A 299 22.16 35.06 -9.57
CA GLU A 299 22.96 35.89 -10.51
C GLU A 299 24.23 35.37 -11.22
N GLY A 300 24.64 34.09 -11.08
CA GLY A 300 25.93 33.64 -11.65
C GLY A 300 25.92 32.90 -13.00
N SER A 301 24.79 32.35 -13.47
CA SER A 301 24.84 31.17 -14.37
C SER A 301 24.12 31.26 -15.73
N GLN A 302 23.76 32.45 -16.22
CA GLN A 302 22.98 32.56 -17.48
C GLN A 302 23.77 32.41 -18.79
N ALA A 303 25.10 32.31 -18.78
CA ALA A 303 25.89 32.40 -20.02
C ALA A 303 26.08 31.09 -20.82
N LYS A 304 25.57 29.92 -20.40
CA LYS A 304 25.98 28.63 -21.02
C LYS A 304 24.88 27.75 -21.62
N ARG A 305 23.64 28.21 -21.74
CA ARG A 305 22.49 27.33 -22.11
C ARG A 305 21.71 27.68 -23.38
N GLN A 306 22.31 28.43 -24.31
CA GLN A 306 21.70 28.70 -25.63
C GLN A 306 22.46 28.03 -26.77
N ARG A 307 22.47 26.69 -26.88
CA ARG A 307 22.68 26.01 -28.17
C ARG A 307 21.91 24.69 -28.22
N SER A 308 21.21 24.48 -29.34
CA SER A 308 20.49 23.28 -29.79
C SER A 308 19.04 23.08 -29.29
N ALA A 309 18.09 23.60 -30.08
CA ALA A 309 16.73 23.06 -30.16
C ALA A 309 16.43 22.80 -31.65
N GLY A 310 16.35 21.53 -32.01
CA GLY A 310 15.97 21.00 -33.33
C GLY A 310 15.03 19.79 -33.15
N PRO A 311 14.37 19.31 -34.22
CA PRO A 311 13.05 18.67 -34.15
C PRO A 311 13.04 17.28 -33.49
N VAL A 312 12.17 17.15 -32.49
CA VAL A 312 12.13 16.12 -31.43
C VAL A 312 11.76 14.70 -31.90
N ALA A 313 11.25 14.52 -33.13
CA ALA A 313 10.71 13.22 -33.55
C ALA A 313 11.74 12.25 -34.15
N ARG A 314 12.74 12.72 -34.92
CA ARG A 314 13.83 11.84 -35.43
C ARG A 314 14.88 11.54 -34.37
N SER A 315 15.10 12.48 -33.46
CA SER A 315 16.08 12.35 -32.38
C SER A 315 15.75 11.23 -31.40
N ILE A 316 14.48 10.85 -31.20
CA ILE A 316 14.14 9.77 -30.25
C ILE A 316 14.47 8.39 -30.84
N ALA A 317 14.17 8.14 -32.12
CA ALA A 317 14.51 6.87 -32.76
C ALA A 317 16.03 6.70 -32.91
N GLU A 318 16.73 7.76 -33.30
CA GLU A 318 18.20 7.79 -33.37
C GLU A 318 18.84 7.68 -31.97
N CYS A 319 18.27 8.31 -30.94
CA CYS A 319 18.75 8.15 -29.55
C CYS A 319 18.47 6.75 -29.00
N VAL A 320 17.36 6.09 -29.38
CA VAL A 320 17.06 4.72 -28.94
C VAL A 320 17.97 3.72 -29.65
N ALA A 321 18.19 3.87 -30.96
CA ALA A 321 19.15 3.06 -31.70
C ALA A 321 20.58 3.25 -31.19
N ALA A 322 21.00 4.51 -30.96
CA ALA A 322 22.30 4.82 -30.36
C ALA A 322 22.40 4.27 -28.94
N TRP A 323 21.36 4.39 -28.10
CA TRP A 323 21.36 3.81 -26.74
C TRP A 323 21.41 2.28 -26.75
N GLN A 324 20.80 1.63 -27.74
CA GLN A 324 20.80 0.18 -27.90
C GLN A 324 22.16 -0.32 -28.38
N GLU A 325 22.79 0.39 -29.31
CA GLU A 325 24.15 0.13 -29.79
C GLU A 325 25.18 0.40 -28.68
N ASP A 326 25.01 1.48 -27.91
CA ASP A 326 25.85 1.84 -26.75
C ASP A 326 25.64 0.87 -25.58
N LEU A 327 24.45 0.29 -25.40
CA LEU A 327 24.23 -0.82 -24.47
C LEU A 327 24.97 -2.07 -24.92
N THR A 328 24.88 -2.50 -26.17
CA THR A 328 25.64 -3.66 -26.66
C THR A 328 27.14 -3.43 -26.59
N ASN A 329 27.64 -2.23 -26.91
CA ASN A 329 29.08 -1.92 -26.95
C ASN A 329 29.67 -1.57 -25.57
N SER A 330 28.90 -0.94 -24.66
CA SER A 330 29.35 -0.64 -23.30
C SER A 330 29.32 -1.85 -22.37
N PHE A 331 28.53 -2.88 -22.68
CA PHE A 331 28.49 -4.12 -21.92
C PHE A 331 29.80 -4.91 -21.99
N ASP A 332 30.56 -4.77 -23.09
CA ASP A 332 31.85 -5.46 -23.24
C ASP A 332 33.04 -4.67 -22.68
N ASN A 333 32.97 -3.33 -22.54
CA ASN A 333 34.17 -2.52 -22.26
C ASN A 333 34.07 -1.44 -21.15
N GLY A 334 32.91 -1.11 -20.57
CA GLY A 334 32.76 0.18 -19.86
C GLY A 334 32.26 0.21 -18.41
N LEU A 335 31.59 -0.83 -17.90
CA LEU A 335 30.76 -0.69 -16.68
C LEU A 335 31.47 -0.93 -15.33
N VAL A 336 32.79 -1.14 -15.34
CA VAL A 336 33.58 -1.39 -14.10
C VAL A 336 33.59 -0.18 -13.16
N ALA A 337 33.52 1.06 -13.68
CA ALA A 337 33.63 2.26 -12.87
C ALA A 337 32.34 2.68 -12.13
N TRP A 338 31.17 2.15 -12.53
CA TRP A 338 29.88 2.54 -11.95
C TRP A 338 29.38 1.56 -10.88
N SER A 339 29.89 0.33 -10.83
CA SER A 339 29.50 -0.66 -9.81
C SER A 339 29.96 -0.29 -8.40
N ASP A 340 31.02 0.51 -8.28
CA ASP A 340 31.62 0.84 -6.98
C ASP A 340 30.87 1.99 -6.26
N ILE A 341 30.07 2.78 -6.98
CA ILE A 341 29.35 3.95 -6.43
C ILE A 341 27.97 3.58 -5.84
N PHE A 342 27.39 2.43 -6.20
CA PHE A 342 26.03 2.04 -5.78
C PHE A 342 25.99 0.88 -4.77
N CYS A 343 27.13 0.49 -4.20
CA CYS A 343 27.23 -0.69 -3.35
C CYS A 343 26.60 -0.54 -1.94
N GLU A 344 26.10 0.63 -1.55
CA GLU A 344 25.65 0.88 -0.16
C GLU A 344 24.14 0.98 0.09
N THR A 345 23.24 0.81 -0.89
CA THR A 345 21.81 0.48 -0.62
C THR A 345 21.05 0.22 -1.92
N PRO A 346 20.45 -0.99 -2.13
CA PRO A 346 19.03 -1.16 -1.82
C PRO A 346 18.60 -2.62 -1.53
N HIS A 347 18.10 -2.89 -0.33
CA HIS A 347 17.39 -4.15 -0.04
C HIS A 347 15.88 -3.94 -0.19
N VAL A 348 15.14 -4.98 -0.63
CA VAL A 348 13.67 -5.20 -0.57
C VAL A 348 12.89 -5.35 -1.90
N LEU A 349 13.43 -5.07 -3.10
CA LEU A 349 12.56 -4.93 -4.30
C LEU A 349 12.72 -5.92 -5.48
N ILE A 350 13.40 -7.04 -5.28
CA ILE A 350 14.17 -7.67 -6.36
C ILE A 350 13.37 -8.68 -7.19
N VAL A 351 12.43 -9.39 -6.59
CA VAL A 351 11.54 -10.29 -7.33
C VAL A 351 10.25 -9.59 -7.75
N ARG A 352 9.82 -8.56 -7.02
CA ARG A 352 8.80 -7.61 -7.51
C ARG A 352 9.25 -6.86 -8.77
N VAL A 353 10.53 -6.86 -9.11
CA VAL A 353 11.10 -6.29 -10.35
C VAL A 353 10.84 -7.21 -11.53
N ALA A 354 11.28 -8.47 -11.48
CA ALA A 354 10.96 -9.46 -12.51
C ALA A 354 9.43 -9.58 -12.67
N PHE A 355 8.70 -9.53 -11.57
CA PHE A 355 7.22 -9.56 -11.56
C PHE A 355 6.57 -8.29 -12.10
N ALA A 356 7.16 -7.10 -11.92
CA ALA A 356 6.62 -5.87 -12.51
C ALA A 356 6.86 -5.82 -14.03
N THR A 357 8.01 -6.30 -14.50
CA THR A 357 8.30 -6.46 -15.92
C THR A 357 7.37 -7.50 -16.53
N PHE A 358 7.17 -8.63 -15.83
CA PHE A 358 6.27 -9.67 -16.26
C PHE A 358 4.80 -9.22 -16.22
N ALA A 359 4.39 -8.43 -15.22
CA ALA A 359 3.09 -7.76 -15.18
C ALA A 359 2.89 -6.81 -16.37
N ALA A 360 3.95 -6.09 -16.77
CA ALA A 360 3.92 -5.28 -17.97
C ALA A 360 3.74 -6.16 -19.21
N LEU A 361 4.48 -7.28 -19.32
CA LEU A 361 4.33 -8.26 -20.39
C LEU A 361 2.91 -8.82 -20.45
N VAL A 362 2.34 -9.31 -19.34
CA VAL A 362 0.94 -9.78 -19.24
C VAL A 362 -0.02 -8.70 -19.72
N LYS A 363 0.19 -7.44 -19.33
CA LYS A 363 -0.66 -6.33 -19.77
C LYS A 363 -0.52 -6.09 -21.28
N SER A 364 0.70 -6.12 -21.82
CA SER A 364 0.96 -5.96 -23.26
C SER A 364 0.30 -7.08 -24.07
N VAL A 365 0.42 -8.31 -23.55
CA VAL A 365 -0.12 -9.56 -24.08
C VAL A 365 -1.65 -9.55 -24.11
N VAL A 366 -2.31 -9.27 -22.97
CA VAL A 366 -3.78 -9.18 -22.88
C VAL A 366 -4.34 -8.08 -23.78
N LEU A 367 -3.54 -7.06 -24.09
CA LEU A 367 -3.94 -6.00 -25.02
C LEU A 367 -3.67 -6.39 -26.49
N ALA A 368 -2.73 -7.28 -26.77
CA ALA A 368 -2.34 -7.68 -28.13
C ALA A 368 -3.32 -8.68 -28.75
N ASP A 369 -3.88 -9.56 -27.95
CA ASP A 369 -4.79 -10.61 -28.43
C ASP A 369 -6.14 -10.02 -28.90
N SER A 370 -6.45 -10.24 -30.18
CA SER A 370 -7.64 -9.73 -30.85
C SER A 370 -8.95 -10.25 -30.25
N ASP A 371 -8.94 -11.45 -29.69
CA ASP A 371 -10.13 -12.02 -29.06
C ASP A 371 -10.38 -11.39 -27.68
N PHE A 372 -9.30 -11.04 -26.95
CA PHE A 372 -9.43 -10.24 -25.75
C PHE A 372 -9.95 -8.85 -26.05
N LEU A 373 -9.50 -8.20 -27.14
CA LEU A 373 -9.94 -6.85 -27.49
C LEU A 373 -11.46 -6.74 -27.66
N ARG A 374 -12.16 -7.82 -28.04
CA ARG A 374 -13.62 -7.86 -28.19
C ARG A 374 -14.39 -7.83 -26.86
N ALA A 375 -13.78 -8.19 -25.73
CA ALA A 375 -14.47 -8.30 -24.44
C ALA A 375 -14.77 -6.95 -23.73
N GLY A 376 -14.54 -5.81 -24.39
CA GLY A 376 -14.92 -4.49 -23.90
C GLY A 376 -13.90 -3.86 -22.93
N ALA A 377 -14.36 -3.39 -21.78
CA ALA A 377 -13.53 -2.70 -20.79
C ALA A 377 -12.35 -3.58 -20.30
N PHE A 378 -11.24 -2.94 -19.93
CA PHE A 378 -9.99 -3.64 -19.55
C PHE A 378 -10.19 -4.60 -18.38
N GLU A 379 -11.04 -4.27 -17.42
CA GLU A 379 -11.38 -5.10 -16.27
C GLU A 379 -12.07 -6.41 -16.71
N LYS A 380 -13.00 -6.34 -17.67
CA LYS A 380 -13.67 -7.53 -18.22
C LYS A 380 -12.68 -8.44 -18.96
N ARG A 381 -11.69 -7.85 -19.63
CA ARG A 381 -10.59 -8.60 -20.27
C ARG A 381 -9.75 -9.34 -19.24
N LEU A 382 -9.41 -8.70 -18.12
CA LEU A 382 -8.69 -9.34 -17.03
C LEU A 382 -9.50 -10.46 -16.36
N ASP A 383 -10.79 -10.26 -16.14
CA ASP A 383 -11.66 -11.28 -15.57
C ASP A 383 -11.78 -12.51 -16.48
N TYR A 384 -11.94 -12.30 -17.79
CA TYR A 384 -11.94 -13.37 -18.77
C TYR A 384 -10.59 -14.10 -18.81
N PHE A 385 -9.48 -13.36 -18.82
CA PHE A 385 -8.14 -13.93 -18.79
C PHE A 385 -7.92 -14.77 -17.52
N TYR A 386 -8.36 -14.26 -16.38
CA TYR A 386 -8.29 -14.96 -15.10
C TYR A 386 -9.14 -16.23 -15.08
N GLY A 387 -10.31 -16.21 -15.72
CA GLY A 387 -11.14 -17.40 -15.94
C GLY A 387 -10.40 -18.50 -16.68
N ASN A 388 -9.74 -18.15 -17.79
CA ASN A 388 -8.96 -19.09 -18.59
C ASN A 388 -7.73 -19.60 -17.82
N LEU A 389 -7.00 -18.72 -17.13
CA LEU A 389 -5.88 -19.10 -16.25
C LEU A 389 -6.33 -20.09 -15.17
N LYS A 390 -7.47 -19.86 -14.53
CA LYS A 390 -8.01 -20.73 -13.49
C LYS A 390 -8.41 -22.10 -14.03
N GLN A 391 -9.01 -22.14 -15.22
CA GLN A 391 -9.34 -23.40 -15.89
C GLN A 391 -8.07 -24.18 -16.25
N TRP A 392 -7.08 -23.52 -16.84
CA TRP A 392 -5.79 -24.12 -17.19
C TRP A 392 -5.05 -24.63 -15.95
N ALA A 393 -5.02 -23.86 -14.86
CA ALA A 393 -4.41 -24.28 -13.60
C ALA A 393 -5.07 -25.55 -13.04
N LYS A 394 -6.42 -25.62 -13.09
CA LYS A 394 -7.18 -26.81 -12.68
C LYS A 394 -6.85 -28.04 -13.54
N GLN A 395 -6.73 -27.86 -14.86
CA GLN A 395 -6.39 -28.94 -15.79
C GLN A 395 -4.96 -29.48 -15.56
N ASN A 396 -4.03 -28.61 -15.16
CA ASN A 396 -2.63 -28.96 -14.93
C ASN A 396 -2.30 -29.30 -13.47
N HIS A 397 -3.34 -29.48 -12.63
CA HIS A 397 -3.20 -29.73 -11.19
C HIS A 397 -2.30 -28.70 -10.47
N GLN A 398 -2.32 -27.45 -10.94
CA GLN A 398 -1.59 -26.35 -10.32
C GLN A 398 -2.51 -25.58 -9.37
N TYR A 399 -1.97 -25.17 -8.23
CA TYR A 399 -2.69 -24.34 -7.27
C TYR A 399 -2.48 -22.86 -7.60
N LEU A 400 -3.58 -22.11 -7.72
CA LEU A 400 -3.58 -20.67 -7.99
C LEU A 400 -3.91 -19.93 -6.69
N HIS A 401 -2.95 -19.18 -6.14
CA HIS A 401 -3.12 -18.48 -4.86
C HIS A 401 -4.01 -17.23 -4.97
N MET A 402 -3.96 -16.53 -6.10
CA MET A 402 -4.75 -15.34 -6.35
C MET A 402 -6.24 -15.67 -6.52
N THR A 403 -7.10 -14.84 -5.93
CA THR A 403 -8.57 -14.95 -6.03
C THR A 403 -9.14 -14.16 -7.21
N ALA A 404 -8.38 -13.17 -7.71
CA ALA A 404 -8.68 -12.38 -8.90
C ALA A 404 -7.39 -11.80 -9.47
N LEU A 405 -7.34 -11.64 -10.79
CA LEU A 405 -6.24 -10.95 -11.45
C LEU A 405 -6.48 -9.44 -11.42
N THR A 406 -6.01 -8.78 -10.36
CA THR A 406 -6.06 -7.32 -10.27
C THR A 406 -4.74 -6.71 -10.73
N LYS A 407 -4.77 -5.43 -11.11
CA LYS A 407 -3.59 -4.66 -11.51
C LYS A 407 -2.46 -4.69 -10.47
N ASP A 408 -2.80 -4.88 -9.19
CA ASP A 408 -1.88 -4.77 -8.06
C ASP A 408 -1.43 -6.14 -7.50
N GLN A 409 -2.00 -7.27 -7.94
CA GLN A 409 -1.78 -8.60 -7.33
C GLN A 409 -1.00 -9.59 -8.22
N LEU A 410 -0.09 -9.11 -9.05
CA LEU A 410 0.65 -9.96 -9.99
C LEU A 410 1.83 -10.74 -9.38
N GLY A 411 2.07 -10.66 -8.07
CA GLY A 411 3.31 -11.17 -7.46
C GLY A 411 3.32 -12.64 -7.02
N ALA A 412 2.21 -13.19 -6.51
CA ALA A 412 2.23 -14.49 -5.84
C ALA A 412 2.32 -15.67 -6.83
N ASP A 413 1.62 -15.58 -7.96
CA ASP A 413 1.52 -16.66 -8.95
C ASP A 413 2.25 -16.34 -10.25
N THR A 414 3.30 -15.52 -10.20
CA THR A 414 4.01 -15.08 -11.41
C THR A 414 4.58 -16.26 -12.21
N THR A 415 5.18 -17.24 -11.54
CA THR A 415 5.73 -18.43 -12.21
C THR A 415 4.64 -19.25 -12.89
N LEU A 416 3.47 -19.36 -12.25
CA LEU A 416 2.30 -20.04 -12.82
C LEU A 416 1.74 -19.27 -14.03
N LEU A 417 1.64 -17.95 -13.90
CA LEU A 417 1.18 -17.07 -14.96
C LEU A 417 2.15 -17.09 -16.16
N ALA A 418 3.45 -17.16 -15.92
CA ALA A 418 4.45 -17.28 -16.99
C ALA A 418 4.35 -18.62 -17.71
N LYS A 419 4.13 -19.73 -17.00
CA LYS A 419 3.85 -21.04 -17.62
C LYS A 419 2.56 -21.05 -18.44
N TYR A 420 1.51 -20.44 -17.91
CA TYR A 420 0.24 -20.29 -18.62
C TYR A 420 0.42 -19.48 -19.89
N LEU A 421 1.07 -18.32 -19.82
CA LEU A 421 1.32 -17.48 -20.98
C LEU A 421 2.18 -18.17 -22.04
N GLN A 422 3.22 -18.90 -21.63
CA GLN A 422 4.02 -19.70 -22.56
C GLN A 422 3.14 -20.75 -23.27
N THR A 423 2.26 -21.43 -22.55
CA THR A 423 1.34 -22.41 -23.16
C THR A 423 0.37 -21.73 -24.13
N LEU A 424 -0.25 -20.63 -23.70
CA LEU A 424 -1.19 -19.85 -24.50
C LEU A 424 -0.54 -19.36 -25.79
N TYR A 425 0.64 -18.74 -25.72
CA TYR A 425 1.35 -18.22 -26.89
C TYR A 425 1.86 -19.34 -27.79
N GLY A 426 2.20 -20.51 -27.25
CA GLY A 426 2.52 -21.68 -28.06
C GLY A 426 1.34 -22.12 -28.93
N CYS A 427 0.11 -22.05 -28.40
CA CYS A 427 -1.10 -22.31 -29.19
C CYS A 427 -1.37 -21.20 -30.20
N VAL A 428 -1.30 -19.93 -29.79
CA VAL A 428 -1.54 -18.78 -30.67
C VAL A 428 -0.55 -18.76 -31.84
N LEU A 429 0.72 -19.06 -31.60
CA LEU A 429 1.75 -19.13 -32.64
C LEU A 429 1.45 -20.24 -33.67
N ALA A 430 0.90 -21.37 -33.22
CA ALA A 430 0.52 -22.47 -34.12
C ALA A 430 -0.66 -22.10 -35.04
N ASP A 431 -1.51 -21.15 -34.64
CA ASP A 431 -2.70 -20.74 -35.36
C ASP A 431 -2.54 -19.39 -36.11
N CYS A 432 -1.41 -18.69 -35.93
CA CYS A 432 -1.21 -17.33 -36.47
C CYS A 432 -0.80 -17.31 -37.95
N GLY A 433 -1.03 -16.16 -38.61
CA GLY A 433 -0.57 -15.93 -39.97
C GLY A 433 0.89 -15.47 -40.02
N ILE A 434 1.53 -15.66 -41.18
CA ILE A 434 2.96 -15.40 -41.43
C ILE A 434 3.40 -13.97 -41.02
N GLU A 435 2.53 -12.96 -41.19
CA GLU A 435 2.88 -11.57 -40.87
C GLU A 435 3.01 -11.30 -39.35
N GLU A 436 2.22 -11.99 -38.52
CA GLU A 436 2.24 -11.79 -37.06
C GLU A 436 3.20 -12.76 -36.36
N GLU A 437 3.60 -13.82 -37.05
CA GLU A 437 4.45 -14.91 -36.57
C GLU A 437 5.75 -14.38 -35.97
N SER A 438 6.46 -13.49 -36.67
CA SER A 438 7.75 -12.96 -36.20
C SER A 438 7.64 -12.20 -34.87
N PHE A 439 6.59 -11.39 -34.69
CA PHE A 439 6.38 -10.64 -33.45
C PHE A 439 5.97 -11.55 -32.29
N LEU A 440 5.09 -12.53 -32.56
CA LEU A 440 4.63 -13.49 -31.57
C LEU A 440 5.72 -14.47 -31.14
N GLU A 441 6.59 -14.88 -32.05
CA GLU A 441 7.74 -15.75 -31.80
C GLU A 441 8.70 -15.10 -30.78
N VAL A 442 9.00 -13.81 -30.96
CA VAL A 442 9.86 -13.06 -30.02
C VAL A 442 9.23 -13.00 -28.62
N ILE A 443 7.91 -12.81 -28.51
CA ILE A 443 7.21 -12.83 -27.22
C ILE A 443 7.29 -14.24 -26.59
N TYR A 444 7.06 -15.27 -27.39
CA TYR A 444 7.12 -16.66 -26.96
C TYR A 444 8.51 -17.04 -26.45
N ASP A 445 9.57 -16.68 -27.18
CA ASP A 445 10.96 -16.90 -26.79
C ASP A 445 11.29 -16.21 -25.46
N GLY A 446 10.82 -14.96 -25.29
CA GLY A 446 10.93 -14.26 -24.02
C GLY A 446 10.24 -15.02 -22.87
N LEU A 447 9.03 -15.55 -23.10
CA LEU A 447 8.28 -16.34 -22.12
C LEU A 447 8.99 -17.65 -21.77
N VAL A 448 9.56 -18.35 -22.76
CA VAL A 448 10.36 -19.57 -22.56
C VAL A 448 11.61 -19.26 -21.75
N ALA A 449 12.34 -18.21 -22.12
CA ALA A 449 13.57 -17.80 -21.45
C ALA A 449 13.33 -17.43 -19.98
N ILE A 450 12.30 -16.63 -19.69
CA ILE A 450 12.00 -16.23 -18.30
C ILE A 450 11.47 -17.42 -17.47
N ASN A 451 10.72 -18.35 -18.06
CA ASN A 451 10.27 -19.55 -17.34
C ASN A 451 11.44 -20.46 -16.98
N LYS A 452 12.38 -20.66 -17.90
CA LYS A 452 13.61 -21.39 -17.64
C LYS A 452 14.46 -20.67 -16.58
N PHE A 453 14.66 -19.36 -16.72
CA PHE A 453 15.38 -18.54 -15.74
C PHE A 453 14.79 -18.70 -14.32
N MET A 454 13.49 -18.47 -14.17
CA MET A 454 12.79 -18.57 -12.88
C MET A 454 12.88 -19.99 -12.32
N SER A 455 12.67 -21.01 -13.16
CA SER A 455 12.79 -22.40 -12.72
C SER A 455 14.20 -22.71 -12.23
N SER A 456 15.24 -22.29 -12.96
CA SER A 456 16.63 -22.54 -12.58
C SER A 456 16.97 -21.87 -11.25
N ILE A 457 16.64 -20.60 -11.04
CA ILE A 457 16.98 -19.90 -9.77
C ILE A 457 16.31 -20.53 -8.54
N TYR A 458 15.10 -21.10 -8.67
CA TYR A 458 14.42 -21.79 -7.56
C TYR A 458 14.99 -23.17 -7.24
N HIS A 459 15.69 -23.81 -8.18
CA HIS A 459 16.34 -25.11 -7.95
C HIS A 459 17.77 -24.98 -7.45
N GLN A 460 18.36 -23.79 -7.54
CA GLN A 460 19.73 -23.54 -7.11
C GLN A 460 19.81 -23.22 -5.61
N PRO A 461 20.91 -23.61 -4.93
CA PRO A 461 21.15 -23.24 -3.55
C PRO A 461 21.46 -21.73 -3.43
N LEU A 462 21.76 -21.27 -2.21
CA LEU A 462 22.12 -19.87 -1.96
C LEU A 462 23.36 -19.43 -2.74
N TRP A 463 24.35 -20.32 -2.87
CA TRP A 463 25.58 -20.09 -3.62
C TRP A 463 25.53 -20.93 -4.89
N VAL A 464 25.25 -20.28 -6.01
CA VAL A 464 25.14 -20.89 -7.34
C VAL A 464 26.55 -21.11 -7.89
N GLU A 465 26.84 -22.33 -8.35
CA GLU A 465 28.12 -22.64 -8.99
C GLU A 465 28.34 -21.77 -10.23
N ALA A 466 29.60 -21.43 -10.54
CA ALA A 466 29.95 -20.47 -11.59
C ALA A 466 29.34 -20.85 -12.96
N VAL A 467 29.38 -22.13 -13.31
CA VAL A 467 28.83 -22.65 -14.59
C VAL A 467 27.32 -22.46 -14.66
N ASP A 468 26.60 -22.84 -13.61
CA ASP A 468 25.14 -22.70 -13.52
C ASP A 468 24.75 -21.21 -13.50
N ALA A 469 25.53 -20.37 -12.82
CA ALA A 469 25.31 -18.93 -12.79
C ALA A 469 25.43 -18.32 -14.18
N GLY A 470 26.39 -18.79 -14.99
CA GLY A 470 26.54 -18.40 -16.39
C GLY A 470 25.33 -18.77 -17.24
N GLN A 471 24.84 -20.01 -17.13
CA GLN A 471 23.66 -20.49 -17.85
C GLN A 471 22.38 -19.72 -17.46
N ILE A 472 22.20 -19.46 -16.16
CA ILE A 472 21.08 -18.67 -15.65
C ILE A 472 21.18 -17.23 -16.16
N ALA A 473 22.37 -16.64 -16.16
CA ALA A 473 22.56 -15.31 -16.68
C ALA A 473 22.21 -15.24 -18.18
N ASP A 474 22.59 -16.23 -18.98
CA ASP A 474 22.26 -16.28 -20.40
C ASP A 474 20.73 -16.31 -20.63
N LEU A 475 20.00 -17.13 -19.88
CA LEU A 475 18.52 -17.15 -19.93
C LEU A 475 17.91 -15.79 -19.56
N GLY A 476 18.49 -15.10 -18.57
CA GLY A 476 18.08 -13.76 -18.18
C GLY A 476 18.35 -12.71 -19.28
N MET A 477 19.50 -12.81 -19.95
CA MET A 477 19.86 -11.95 -21.08
C MET A 477 18.94 -12.18 -22.29
N ASP A 478 18.64 -13.44 -22.60
CA ASP A 478 17.77 -13.81 -23.71
C ASP A 478 16.35 -13.27 -23.51
N PHE A 479 15.82 -13.37 -22.28
CA PHE A 479 14.56 -12.71 -21.93
C PHE A 479 14.62 -11.19 -22.17
N MET A 480 15.70 -10.52 -21.76
CA MET A 480 15.82 -9.07 -21.93
C MET A 480 15.89 -8.66 -23.41
N LYS A 481 16.63 -9.41 -24.23
CA LYS A 481 16.71 -9.20 -25.68
C LYS A 481 15.34 -9.35 -26.33
N ALA A 482 14.65 -10.46 -26.05
CA ALA A 482 13.31 -10.72 -26.55
C ALA A 482 12.31 -9.63 -26.13
N PHE A 483 12.33 -9.22 -24.86
CA PHE A 483 11.45 -8.15 -24.35
C PHE A 483 11.71 -6.80 -25.04
N ASN A 484 12.98 -6.42 -25.22
CA ASN A 484 13.34 -5.17 -25.88
C ASN A 484 12.97 -5.20 -27.37
N HIS A 485 13.16 -6.35 -28.04
CA HIS A 485 12.79 -6.52 -29.43
C HIS A 485 11.27 -6.39 -29.61
N ALA A 486 10.48 -7.09 -28.79
CA ALA A 486 9.01 -6.96 -28.81
C ALA A 486 8.55 -5.52 -28.46
N ALA A 487 9.24 -4.83 -27.55
CA ALA A 487 8.94 -3.44 -27.23
C ALA A 487 9.20 -2.50 -28.41
N ALA A 488 10.31 -2.70 -29.15
CA ALA A 488 10.65 -1.92 -30.33
C ALA A 488 9.65 -2.16 -31.47
N GLU A 489 9.32 -3.42 -31.77
CA GLU A 489 8.33 -3.78 -32.80
C GLU A 489 6.95 -3.18 -32.48
N SER A 490 6.51 -3.31 -31.23
CA SER A 490 5.25 -2.72 -30.77
C SER A 490 5.24 -1.19 -30.93
N LEU A 491 6.37 -0.52 -30.70
CA LEU A 491 6.50 0.93 -30.91
C LEU A 491 6.46 1.29 -32.40
N ASN A 492 7.13 0.51 -33.26
CA ASN A 492 7.15 0.69 -34.72
C ASN A 492 5.74 0.56 -35.32
N LEU A 493 4.93 -0.35 -34.76
CA LEU A 493 3.52 -0.51 -35.13
C LEU A 493 2.61 0.64 -34.65
N GLY A 494 3.15 1.62 -33.91
CA GLY A 494 2.37 2.74 -33.36
C GLY A 494 1.47 2.34 -32.19
N VAL A 495 1.67 1.13 -31.62
CA VAL A 495 0.86 0.62 -30.52
C VAL A 495 1.78 0.35 -29.33
N PRO A 496 2.07 1.32 -28.46
CA PRO A 496 3.05 1.14 -27.37
C PRO A 496 2.49 0.23 -26.26
N ARG A 497 2.62 -1.09 -26.44
CA ARG A 497 2.10 -2.10 -25.50
C ARG A 497 3.05 -2.35 -24.34
N PHE A 498 4.35 -2.26 -24.58
CA PHE A 498 5.38 -2.61 -23.60
C PHE A 498 5.77 -1.39 -22.77
N LYS A 499 5.83 -1.59 -21.45
CA LYS A 499 6.27 -0.56 -20.51
C LYS A 499 7.61 -0.96 -19.91
N ILE A 500 8.68 -0.28 -20.32
CA ILE A 500 9.98 -0.40 -19.68
C ILE A 500 9.92 0.31 -18.32
N MET A 501 9.94 -0.46 -17.25
CA MET A 501 9.94 0.07 -15.88
C MET A 501 11.40 0.25 -15.41
N PRO A 502 11.71 1.22 -14.54
CA PRO A 502 13.05 1.36 -13.94
C PRO A 502 13.56 0.07 -13.28
N LYS A 503 12.62 -0.77 -12.83
CA LYS A 503 12.89 -2.10 -12.31
C LYS A 503 13.60 -3.01 -13.31
N PHE A 504 13.31 -2.92 -14.61
CA PHE A 504 13.98 -3.71 -15.64
C PHE A 504 15.51 -3.50 -15.66
N HIS A 505 15.97 -2.28 -15.36
CA HIS A 505 17.40 -1.99 -15.21
C HIS A 505 18.02 -2.75 -14.03
N PHE A 506 17.30 -2.86 -12.91
CA PHE A 506 17.76 -3.65 -11.77
C PHE A 506 17.86 -5.14 -12.10
N PHE A 507 16.93 -5.68 -12.90
CA PHE A 507 17.02 -7.06 -13.40
C PHE A 507 18.30 -7.27 -14.24
N ALA A 508 18.66 -6.32 -15.10
CA ALA A 508 19.90 -6.38 -15.88
C ALA A 508 21.15 -6.46 -14.99
N HIS A 509 21.18 -5.71 -13.88
CA HIS A 509 22.29 -5.78 -12.90
C HIS A 509 22.43 -7.15 -12.27
N LEU A 510 21.32 -7.81 -11.90
CA LEU A 510 21.34 -9.15 -11.32
C LEU A 510 21.92 -10.17 -12.31
N VAL A 511 21.45 -10.11 -13.55
CA VAL A 511 21.92 -10.99 -14.63
C VAL A 511 23.42 -10.75 -14.90
N HIS A 512 23.84 -9.49 -14.97
CA HIS A 512 25.24 -9.13 -15.15
C HIS A 512 26.12 -9.57 -13.97
N TYR A 513 25.62 -9.47 -12.72
CA TYR A 513 26.33 -9.94 -11.54
C TYR A 513 26.59 -11.45 -11.60
N MET A 514 25.59 -12.26 -11.97
CA MET A 514 25.75 -13.70 -12.15
C MET A 514 26.73 -14.03 -13.29
N ARG A 515 26.66 -13.30 -14.41
CA ARG A 515 27.59 -13.46 -15.54
C ARG A 515 29.03 -13.13 -15.15
N LYS A 516 29.22 -12.05 -14.38
CA LYS A 516 30.53 -11.63 -13.87
C LYS A 516 31.12 -12.66 -12.92
N ALA A 517 30.32 -13.24 -12.02
CA ALA A 517 30.77 -14.35 -11.17
C ALA A 517 31.21 -15.57 -12.01
N CYS A 518 30.41 -15.96 -13.01
CA CYS A 518 30.77 -17.01 -13.96
C CYS A 518 32.11 -16.74 -14.67
N SER A 519 32.33 -15.52 -15.18
CA SER A 519 33.57 -15.15 -15.89
C SER A 519 34.83 -15.25 -15.03
N LYS A 520 34.67 -15.11 -13.70
CA LYS A 520 35.76 -15.25 -12.73
C LYS A 520 35.96 -16.69 -12.26
N GLY A 521 35.02 -17.58 -12.55
CA GLY A 521 34.98 -18.92 -11.94
C GLY A 521 34.54 -18.91 -10.47
N ASP A 522 33.95 -17.81 -9.99
CA ASP A 522 33.49 -17.67 -8.62
C ASP A 522 32.02 -18.11 -8.48
N PRO A 523 31.62 -18.72 -7.35
CA PRO A 523 30.21 -18.95 -7.08
C PRO A 523 29.47 -17.60 -6.96
N SER A 524 28.26 -17.55 -7.49
CA SER A 524 27.39 -16.36 -7.44
C SER A 524 26.36 -16.49 -6.33
N LEU A 525 26.04 -15.39 -5.65
CA LEU A 525 24.88 -15.37 -4.77
C LEU A 525 23.60 -15.51 -5.62
N ASN A 526 22.73 -16.46 -5.27
CA ASN A 526 21.45 -16.65 -5.94
C ASN A 526 20.62 -15.36 -5.87
N VAL A 527 20.07 -14.94 -7.00
CA VAL A 527 19.24 -13.73 -7.10
C VAL A 527 18.00 -13.78 -6.19
N LEU A 528 17.57 -14.97 -5.75
CA LEU A 528 16.52 -15.12 -4.76
C LEU A 528 16.93 -14.68 -3.35
N ALA A 529 18.23 -14.63 -3.02
CA ALA A 529 18.71 -14.10 -1.73
C ALA A 529 18.31 -12.64 -1.50
N TYR A 530 18.07 -11.95 -2.60
CA TYR A 530 17.64 -10.56 -2.64
C TYR A 530 16.11 -10.39 -2.65
N SER A 531 15.37 -11.49 -2.78
CA SER A 531 13.91 -11.54 -2.87
C SER A 531 13.26 -11.55 -1.49
N CYS A 532 12.30 -10.65 -1.27
CA CYS A 532 11.41 -10.76 -0.11
C CYS A 532 10.28 -11.78 -0.31
N GLN A 533 10.13 -12.40 -1.48
CA GLN A 533 9.00 -13.32 -1.72
C GLN A 533 9.09 -14.55 -0.81
N LEU A 534 10.29 -15.11 -0.63
CA LEU A 534 10.50 -16.25 0.26
C LEU A 534 10.21 -15.89 1.71
N ASP A 535 10.63 -14.70 2.14
CA ASP A 535 10.35 -14.16 3.47
C ASP A 535 8.86 -13.88 3.67
N GLU A 536 8.19 -13.26 2.70
CA GLU A 536 6.75 -12.95 2.73
C GLU A 536 5.92 -14.24 2.80
N ASP A 537 6.25 -15.25 2.00
CA ASP A 537 5.57 -16.55 2.03
C ASP A 537 5.85 -17.30 3.34
N PHE A 538 7.10 -17.28 3.83
CA PHE A 538 7.45 -17.84 5.13
C PHE A 538 6.65 -17.17 6.26
N ILE A 539 6.70 -15.84 6.37
CA ILE A 539 5.95 -15.07 7.37
C ILE A 539 4.44 -15.32 7.22
N GLY A 540 3.94 -15.37 5.98
CA GLY A 540 2.54 -15.63 5.68
C GLY A 540 2.08 -17.00 6.21
N ARG A 541 2.87 -18.05 5.98
CA ARG A 541 2.60 -19.41 6.47
C ARG A 541 2.64 -19.48 8.00
N ILE A 542 3.68 -18.93 8.63
CA ILE A 542 3.81 -18.91 10.10
C ILE A 542 2.66 -18.11 10.73
N SER A 543 2.31 -16.96 10.14
CA SER A 543 1.18 -16.14 10.58
C SER A 543 -0.18 -16.82 10.36
N GLY A 544 -0.29 -17.69 9.35
CA GLY A 544 -1.44 -18.55 9.15
C GLY A 544 -1.55 -19.59 10.26
N GLN A 545 -0.45 -20.27 10.58
CA GLN A 545 -0.39 -21.27 11.65
C GLN A 545 -0.67 -20.66 13.02
N SER A 546 -0.17 -19.46 13.31
CA SER A 546 -0.38 -18.78 14.59
C SER A 546 -1.84 -18.37 14.82
N ARG A 547 -2.59 -18.08 13.74
CA ARG A 547 -4.04 -17.81 13.81
C ARG A 547 -4.90 -19.05 14.07
N GLN A 548 -4.33 -20.25 13.93
CA GLN A 548 -5.03 -21.53 14.13
C GLN A 548 -4.74 -22.17 15.51
N VAL A 549 -4.07 -21.46 16.41
CA VAL A 549 -3.74 -21.94 17.76
C VAL A 549 -4.38 -21.02 18.80
N SER A 550 -4.59 -21.55 20.01
CA SER A 550 -5.15 -20.75 21.12
C SER A 550 -4.21 -19.61 21.49
N ILE A 551 -4.77 -18.40 21.67
CA ILE A 551 -4.03 -17.18 21.99
C ILE A 551 -3.12 -17.34 23.22
N ARG A 552 -3.53 -18.11 24.23
CA ARG A 552 -2.75 -18.37 25.46
C ARG A 552 -1.47 -19.15 25.22
N THR A 553 -1.40 -19.88 24.11
CA THR A 553 -0.30 -20.78 23.76
C THR A 553 0.26 -20.47 22.37
N VAL A 554 -0.02 -19.28 21.83
CA VAL A 554 0.24 -18.96 20.43
C VAL A 554 1.71 -19.11 20.06
N HIS A 555 2.62 -18.62 20.92
CA HIS A 555 4.06 -18.71 20.68
C HIS A 555 4.54 -20.16 20.67
N GLU A 556 4.23 -20.92 21.72
CA GLU A 556 4.66 -22.32 21.86
C GLU A 556 4.06 -23.21 20.76
N ARG A 557 2.75 -23.13 20.52
CA ARG A 557 2.06 -23.97 19.53
C ARG A 557 2.45 -23.60 18.09
N SER A 558 2.72 -22.34 17.79
CA SER A 558 3.21 -21.95 16.45
C SER A 558 4.60 -22.53 16.20
N ILE A 559 5.50 -22.45 17.18
CA ILE A 559 6.86 -23.03 17.08
C ILE A 559 6.79 -24.56 16.97
N GLN A 560 5.98 -25.22 17.80
CA GLN A 560 5.79 -26.68 17.73
C GLN A 560 5.25 -27.12 16.36
N ARG A 561 4.24 -26.42 15.82
CA ARG A 561 3.71 -26.70 14.48
C ARG A 561 4.73 -26.42 13.38
N TYR A 562 5.54 -25.37 13.52
CA TYR A 562 6.62 -25.09 12.59
C TYR A 562 7.65 -26.23 12.56
N PHE A 563 8.17 -26.63 13.72
CA PHE A 563 9.12 -27.75 13.82
C PHE A 563 8.53 -29.06 13.31
N LEU A 564 7.26 -29.32 13.60
CA LEU A 564 6.56 -30.49 13.06
C LEU A 564 6.51 -30.48 11.52
N ASN A 565 6.14 -29.34 10.93
CA ASN A 565 6.12 -29.21 9.48
C ASN A 565 7.52 -29.31 8.85
N LEU A 566 8.54 -28.80 9.54
CA LEU A 566 9.93 -28.93 9.11
C LEU A 566 10.36 -30.40 9.13
N GLY A 567 10.11 -31.11 10.22
CA GLY A 567 10.45 -32.53 10.37
C GLY A 567 9.65 -33.48 9.47
N LEU A 568 8.49 -33.08 8.94
CA LEU A 568 7.75 -33.85 7.94
C LEU A 568 8.27 -33.66 6.51
N ARG A 569 9.02 -32.58 6.25
CA ARG A 569 9.54 -32.22 4.92
C ARG A 569 11.00 -32.61 4.73
N TRP A 570 11.76 -32.65 5.82
CA TRP A 570 13.09 -33.24 5.86
C TRP A 570 12.95 -34.75 5.80
#